data_AF-A0AAJ2W5T0-F1
#
_entry.id   AF-A0AAJ2W5T0-F1
#
_cell.length_a   1.000
_cell.length_b   1.000
_cell.length_c   1.000
_cell.angle_alpha   90.00
_cell.angle_beta   90.00
_cell.angle_gamma   90.00
#
_symmetry.space_group_name_H-M   'P 1'
#
loop_
_entity.id
_entity.type
_entity.pdbx_description
1 polymer ?
#
loop_
_entity_poly.entity_id
_entity_poly.type
_entity_poly.pdbx_seq_one_letter_code
_entity_poly.pdbx_strand_id
1 'polypeptide(L)'
;MTPTKFRKKPVEIEAMQLTRTNVDEVASWCGGQVIRLAKPSDPSDVYIALDIPTLEGKMRADTFHSSTYSGGEYHGGDYIIRGVQGEFYPCKPDIFAATYEPVHQVTHGVTVTEGERIVPLSEYLAR
;
A
#
# COMPACT_ATOMS: atom_id res chain seq x y z
N MET A 1 19.07 12.61 30.24
CA MET A 1 19.45 12.66 28.81
C MET A 1 18.41 13.50 28.10
N THR A 2 18.82 14.41 27.22
CA THR A 2 17.90 15.18 26.36
C THR A 2 17.79 14.49 25.00
N PRO A 3 16.59 14.39 24.42
CA PRO A 3 16.41 13.78 23.11
C PRO A 3 17.13 14.60 22.03
N THR A 4 17.88 13.92 21.16
CA THR A 4 18.48 14.53 19.96
C THR A 4 17.52 14.40 18.79
N LYS A 5 17.38 15.45 17.98
CA LYS A 5 16.51 15.46 16.81
C LYS A 5 17.27 14.93 15.58
N PHE A 6 16.61 14.08 14.80
CA PHE A 6 17.13 13.56 13.53
C PHE A 6 16.07 13.79 12.43
N ARG A 7 16.51 13.81 11.16
CA ARG A 7 15.62 13.84 9.98
C ARG A 7 15.78 12.55 9.18
N LYS A 8 14.68 12.05 8.61
CA LYS A 8 14.72 10.92 7.67
C LYS A 8 15.48 11.35 6.41
N LYS A 9 16.22 10.44 5.79
CA LYS A 9 16.78 10.66 4.44
C LYS A 9 15.62 10.70 3.43
N PRO A 10 15.73 11.46 2.32
CA PRO A 10 14.78 11.34 1.21
C PRO A 10 14.95 9.96 0.57
N VAL A 11 13.86 9.20 0.45
CA VAL A 11 13.84 7.84 -0.13
C VAL A 11 12.53 7.65 -0.87
N GLU A 12 12.59 7.22 -2.12
CA GLU A 12 11.43 6.71 -2.86
C GLU A 12 11.15 5.26 -2.45
N ILE A 13 9.86 4.90 -2.35
CA ILE A 13 9.45 3.56 -1.90
C ILE A 13 8.52 2.91 -2.92
N GLU A 14 8.50 1.58 -2.91
CA GLU A 14 7.46 0.80 -3.58
C GLU A 14 6.34 0.49 -2.58
N ALA A 15 5.09 0.68 -3.00
CA ALA A 15 3.94 0.31 -2.19
C ALA A 15 2.77 -0.18 -3.05
N MET A 16 2.03 -1.17 -2.55
CA MET A 16 0.78 -1.63 -3.13
C MET A 16 -0.35 -1.47 -2.10
N GLN A 17 -1.47 -0.87 -2.51
CA GLN A 17 -2.65 -0.85 -1.65
C GLN A 17 -3.32 -2.22 -1.67
N LEU A 18 -3.54 -2.80 -0.50
CA LEU A 18 -4.20 -4.09 -0.36
C LEU A 18 -5.72 -3.93 -0.56
N THR A 19 -6.28 -4.76 -1.44
CA THR A 19 -7.72 -4.81 -1.72
C THR A 19 -8.19 -6.26 -1.72
N ARG A 20 -9.50 -6.48 -1.77
CA ARG A 20 -10.04 -7.85 -1.88
C ARG A 20 -9.65 -8.54 -3.19
N THR A 21 -9.41 -7.76 -4.26
CA THR A 21 -9.22 -8.28 -5.62
C THR A 21 -7.75 -8.54 -5.96
N ASN A 22 -6.80 -7.89 -5.28
CA ASN A 22 -5.36 -8.07 -5.51
C ASN A 22 -4.63 -8.82 -4.38
N VAL A 23 -5.34 -9.35 -3.38
CA VAL A 23 -4.72 -9.96 -2.18
C VAL A 23 -3.70 -11.04 -2.49
N ASP A 24 -3.95 -11.89 -3.50
CA ASP A 24 -3.06 -12.98 -3.87
C ASP A 24 -1.80 -12.48 -4.61
N GLU A 25 -1.93 -11.41 -5.38
CA GLU A 25 -0.80 -10.73 -6.05
C GLU A 25 0.11 -10.06 -5.02
N VAL A 26 -0.47 -9.29 -4.10
CA VAL A 26 0.27 -8.61 -3.04
C VAL A 26 0.96 -9.63 -2.12
N ALA A 27 0.29 -10.74 -1.80
CA ALA A 27 0.88 -11.85 -1.04
C ALA A 27 2.11 -12.44 -1.74
N SER A 28 2.02 -12.65 -3.05
CA SER A 28 3.12 -13.18 -3.85
C SER A 28 4.30 -12.20 -3.90
N TRP A 29 4.02 -10.90 -3.99
CA TRP A 29 5.04 -9.85 -3.99
C TRP A 29 5.77 -9.72 -2.66
N CYS A 30 5.05 -9.78 -1.53
CA CYS A 30 5.62 -9.52 -0.20
C CYS A 30 5.96 -10.80 0.60
N GLY A 31 5.81 -11.99 0.01
CA GLY A 31 5.97 -13.26 0.72
C GLY A 31 4.95 -13.48 1.85
N GLY A 32 3.77 -12.90 1.72
CA GLY A 32 2.70 -12.94 2.72
C GLY A 32 1.81 -14.18 2.61
N GLN A 33 1.03 -14.42 3.66
CA GLN A 33 0.04 -15.49 3.74
C GLN A 33 -1.37 -14.91 3.75
N VAL A 34 -2.18 -15.25 2.76
CA VAL A 34 -3.57 -14.82 2.67
C VAL A 34 -4.42 -15.50 3.74
N ILE A 35 -5.24 -14.72 4.43
CA ILE A 35 -6.21 -15.16 5.43
C ILE A 35 -7.61 -14.95 4.87
N ARG A 36 -8.43 -16.02 4.89
CA ARG A 36 -9.84 -15.98 4.48
C ARG A 36 -10.67 -16.65 5.57
N LEU A 37 -11.48 -15.86 6.27
CA LEU A 37 -12.32 -16.33 7.38
C LEU A 37 -13.76 -15.94 7.12
N ALA A 38 -14.64 -16.93 6.93
CA ALA A 38 -16.08 -16.70 6.84
C ALA A 38 -16.62 -16.30 8.21
N LYS A 39 -17.50 -15.29 8.26
CA LYS A 39 -18.16 -14.92 9.51
C LYS A 39 -19.14 -16.03 9.92
N PRO A 40 -19.12 -16.50 11.18
CA PRO A 40 -20.05 -17.54 11.62
C PRO A 40 -21.53 -17.15 11.47
N SER A 41 -21.85 -15.87 11.58
CA SER A 41 -23.21 -15.33 11.44
C SER A 41 -23.68 -15.19 9.99
N ASP A 42 -22.74 -15.04 9.05
CA ASP A 42 -23.00 -14.91 7.63
C ASP A 42 -21.81 -15.48 6.85
N PRO A 43 -21.89 -16.75 6.40
CA PRO A 43 -20.81 -17.38 5.66
C PRO A 43 -20.48 -16.72 4.32
N SER A 44 -21.37 -15.88 3.78
CA SER A 44 -21.11 -15.12 2.55
C SER A 44 -20.20 -13.91 2.80
N ASP A 45 -20.17 -13.42 4.05
CA ASP A 45 -19.29 -12.35 4.48
C ASP A 45 -17.93 -12.93 4.91
N VAL A 46 -16.99 -12.95 3.97
CA VAL A 46 -15.63 -13.42 4.19
C VAL A 46 -14.72 -12.24 4.54
N TYR A 47 -14.14 -12.29 5.74
CA TYR A 47 -13.02 -11.46 6.13
C TYR A 47 -11.75 -11.92 5.40
N ILE A 48 -11.14 -11.01 4.66
CA ILE A 48 -9.92 -11.24 3.88
C ILE A 48 -8.84 -10.31 4.41
N ALA A 49 -7.67 -10.88 4.70
CA ALA A 49 -6.53 -10.15 5.18
C ALA A 49 -5.22 -10.81 4.73
N LEU A 50 -4.11 -10.14 4.97
CA LEU A 50 -2.78 -10.62 4.62
C LEU A 50 -1.89 -10.62 5.86
N ASP A 51 -1.26 -11.76 6.14
CA ASP A 51 -0.23 -11.86 7.17
C ASP A 51 1.15 -11.76 6.53
N ILE A 52 1.94 -10.78 6.95
CA ILE A 52 3.23 -10.42 6.37
C ILE A 52 4.34 -10.78 7.35
N PRO A 53 5.39 -11.52 6.92
CA PRO A 53 6.58 -11.72 7.75
C PRO A 53 7.40 -10.43 7.79
N THR A 54 7.47 -9.79 8.96
CA THR A 54 8.31 -8.60 9.19
C THR A 54 9.48 -8.94 10.13
N LEU A 55 10.39 -7.98 10.35
CA LEU A 55 11.55 -8.17 11.22
C LEU A 55 11.17 -8.31 12.71
N GLU A 56 9.99 -7.80 13.07
CA GLU A 56 9.41 -7.79 14.41
C GLU A 56 8.44 -8.96 14.62
N GLY A 57 8.25 -9.78 13.59
CA GLY A 57 7.33 -10.92 13.59
C GLY A 57 6.23 -10.78 12.53
N LYS A 58 5.20 -11.61 12.65
CA LYS A 58 4.11 -11.62 11.69
C LYS A 58 3.15 -10.45 11.96
N MET A 59 2.96 -9.57 10.98
CA MET A 59 2.03 -8.44 11.05
C MET A 59 0.82 -8.66 10.13
N ARG A 60 -0.36 -8.19 10.55
CA ARG A 60 -1.62 -8.29 9.80
C ARG A 60 -1.88 -7.01 9.02
N ALA A 61 -2.25 -7.15 7.75
CA ALA A 61 -2.75 -6.10 6.88
C ALA A 61 -4.22 -6.39 6.51
N ASP A 62 -5.08 -5.39 6.62
CA ASP A 62 -6.51 -5.54 6.31
C ASP A 62 -6.81 -5.12 4.87
N THR A 63 -7.76 -5.78 4.21
CA THR A 63 -8.26 -5.39 2.87
C THR A 63 -9.26 -4.23 2.92
N PHE A 64 -9.56 -3.72 4.12
CA PHE A 64 -10.49 -2.61 4.37
C PHE A 64 -9.96 -1.68 5.44
N HIS A 65 -10.24 -0.39 5.29
CA HIS A 65 -9.97 0.61 6.33
C HIS A 65 -11.07 1.67 6.35
N SER A 66 -11.44 2.21 7.51
CA SER A 66 -12.53 3.20 7.59
C SER A 66 -12.22 4.49 6.83
N SER A 67 -10.95 4.90 6.76
CA SER A 67 -10.54 6.11 6.02
C SER A 67 -10.70 6.00 4.50
N THR A 68 -10.88 4.80 3.96
CA THR A 68 -11.10 4.57 2.52
C THR A 68 -12.58 4.44 2.18
N TYR A 69 -13.48 4.57 3.16
CA TYR A 69 -14.92 4.52 2.93
C TYR A 69 -15.42 5.84 2.32
N SER A 70 -16.07 5.74 1.17
CA SER A 70 -16.74 6.87 0.53
C SER A 70 -17.97 6.38 -0.22
N GLY A 71 -19.09 7.11 -0.09
CA GLY A 71 -20.28 6.87 -0.92
C GLY A 71 -20.91 5.47 -0.83
N GLY A 72 -20.69 4.72 0.25
CA GLY A 72 -21.20 3.35 0.40
C GLY A 72 -20.21 2.24 0.07
N GLU A 73 -18.99 2.57 -0.36
CA GLU A 73 -17.98 1.61 -0.77
C GLU A 73 -16.63 1.87 -0.08
N TYR A 74 -15.87 0.81 0.16
CA TYR A 74 -14.49 0.90 0.62
C TYR A 74 -13.55 0.79 -0.58
N HIS A 75 -12.63 1.75 -0.72
CA HIS A 75 -11.69 1.76 -1.85
C HIS A 75 -10.38 1.00 -1.60
N GLY A 76 -10.35 0.13 -0.58
CA GLY A 76 -9.19 -0.69 -0.22
C GLY A 76 -8.87 -0.65 1.27
N GLY A 77 -7.80 -1.32 1.65
CA GLY A 77 -7.29 -1.35 3.00
C GLY A 77 -5.84 -0.89 3.05
N ASP A 78 -5.06 -1.54 3.91
CA ASP A 78 -3.70 -1.16 4.25
C ASP A 78 -2.77 -1.15 3.03
N TYR A 79 -1.82 -0.23 3.01
CA TYR A 79 -0.71 -0.25 2.06
C TYR A 79 0.37 -1.23 2.52
N ILE A 80 0.92 -2.00 1.61
CA ILE A 80 2.11 -2.82 1.85
C ILE A 80 3.30 -2.08 1.27
N ILE A 81 4.22 -1.66 2.13
CA ILE A 81 5.41 -0.88 1.78
C ILE A 81 6.63 -1.80 1.78
N ARG A 82 7.48 -1.68 0.76
CA ARG A 82 8.82 -2.26 0.74
C ARG A 82 9.82 -1.30 1.40
N GLY A 83 10.49 -1.77 2.44
CA GLY A 83 11.56 -1.09 3.14
C GLY A 83 12.91 -1.17 2.41
N VAL A 84 13.91 -0.49 2.97
CA VAL A 84 15.20 -0.23 2.31
C VAL A 84 16.04 -1.51 2.14
N GLN A 85 15.86 -2.49 3.02
CA GLN A 85 16.54 -3.79 2.94
C GLN A 85 15.65 -4.86 2.30
N GLY A 86 14.55 -4.47 1.65
CA GLY A 86 13.60 -5.37 0.99
C GLY A 86 12.57 -6.01 1.93
N GLU A 87 12.55 -5.62 3.20
CA GLU A 87 11.52 -6.01 4.17
C GLU A 87 10.15 -5.40 3.82
N PHE A 88 9.06 -6.00 4.27
CA PHE A 88 7.71 -5.52 3.97
C PHE A 88 6.93 -5.17 5.23
N TYR A 89 6.14 -4.11 5.16
CA TYR A 89 5.36 -3.59 6.28
C TYR A 89 3.97 -3.14 5.85
N PRO A 90 2.92 -3.44 6.65
CA PRO A 90 1.62 -2.80 6.47
C PRO A 90 1.66 -1.35 6.98
N CYS A 91 0.93 -0.47 6.30
CA CYS A 91 0.76 0.93 6.64
C CYS A 91 -0.70 1.32 6.48
N LYS A 92 -1.30 1.97 7.49
CA LYS A 92 -2.70 2.38 7.42
C LYS A 92 -2.89 3.47 6.35
N PRO A 93 -3.99 3.46 5.58
CA PRO A 93 -4.14 4.33 4.41
C PRO A 93 -4.08 5.83 4.70
N ASP A 94 -4.64 6.26 5.81
CA ASP A 94 -4.57 7.64 6.29
C ASP A 94 -3.14 8.04 6.68
N ILE A 95 -2.39 7.14 7.34
CA ILE A 95 -0.97 7.35 7.65
C ILE A 95 -0.14 7.39 6.37
N PHE A 96 -0.42 6.51 5.41
CA PHE A 96 0.25 6.46 4.12
C PHE A 96 0.06 7.79 3.36
N ALA A 97 -1.19 8.23 3.19
CA ALA A 97 -1.52 9.48 2.50
C ALA A 97 -0.95 10.72 3.18
N ALA A 98 -0.80 10.71 4.51
CA ALA A 98 -0.16 11.81 5.25
C ALA A 98 1.39 11.81 5.12
N THR A 99 1.99 10.71 4.65
CA THR A 99 3.45 10.52 4.65
C THR A 99 4.06 10.48 3.26
N TYR A 100 3.32 9.99 2.26
CA TYR A 100 3.83 9.71 0.92
C TYR A 100 2.99 10.40 -0.15
N GLU A 101 3.66 10.81 -1.22
CA GLU A 101 3.06 11.32 -2.45
C GLU A 101 3.56 10.49 -3.64
N PRO A 102 2.76 10.36 -4.72
CA PRO A 102 3.23 9.72 -5.95
C PRO A 102 4.42 10.50 -6.52
N VAL A 103 5.50 9.78 -6.88
CA VAL A 103 6.65 10.36 -7.59
C VAL A 103 6.24 10.87 -8.99
N HIS A 104 5.18 10.28 -9.55
CA HIS A 104 4.64 10.65 -10.85
C HIS A 104 3.12 10.83 -10.81
N GLN A 105 2.63 11.90 -11.44
CA GLN A 105 1.19 12.13 -11.62
C GLN A 105 0.83 12.08 -13.10
N VAL A 106 -0.09 11.21 -13.49
CA VAL A 106 -0.64 11.19 -14.85
C VAL A 106 -1.61 12.36 -15.01
N THR A 107 -1.33 13.27 -15.93
CA THR A 107 -2.25 14.35 -16.30
C THR A 107 -2.79 14.12 -17.70
N HIS A 108 -4.11 14.15 -17.87
CA HIS A 108 -4.81 14.13 -19.17
C HIS A 108 -4.60 12.88 -20.04
N GLY A 109 -4.19 11.74 -19.45
CA GLY A 109 -4.18 10.43 -20.12
C GLY A 109 -3.13 10.23 -21.23
N VAL A 110 -2.30 11.24 -21.51
CA VAL A 110 -1.23 11.17 -22.53
C VAL A 110 0.13 11.62 -21.98
N THR A 111 0.15 12.25 -20.80
CA THR A 111 1.38 12.80 -20.20
C THR A 111 1.52 12.46 -18.73
N VAL A 112 2.75 12.30 -18.28
CA VAL A 112 3.17 12.02 -16.90
C VAL A 112 4.04 13.19 -16.43
N THR A 113 3.77 13.71 -15.24
CA THR A 113 4.63 14.69 -14.58
C THR A 113 5.65 13.97 -13.72
N GLU A 114 6.94 14.14 -14.01
CA GLU A 114 8.09 13.63 -13.26
C GLU A 114 8.85 14.85 -12.67
N GLY A 115 8.57 15.17 -11.40
CA GLY A 115 9.02 16.43 -10.80
C GLY A 115 8.39 17.66 -11.49
N GLU A 116 9.23 18.52 -12.11
CA GLU A 116 8.77 19.68 -12.91
C GLU A 116 8.62 19.37 -14.41
N ARG A 117 9.00 18.17 -14.86
CA ARG A 117 8.95 17.78 -16.29
C ARG A 117 7.63 17.10 -16.64
N ILE A 118 7.10 17.40 -17.82
CA ILE A 118 5.96 16.70 -18.43
C ILE A 118 6.52 15.81 -19.55
N VAL A 119 6.29 14.50 -19.50
CA VAL A 119 6.73 13.52 -20.51
C VAL A 119 5.54 12.71 -21.06
N PRO A 120 5.55 12.26 -22.32
CA PRO A 120 4.50 11.38 -22.85
C PRO A 120 4.42 10.05 -22.09
N LEU A 121 3.20 9.55 -21.83
CA LEU A 121 2.99 8.27 -21.14
C LEU A 121 3.68 7.09 -21.85
N SER A 122 3.70 7.11 -23.19
CA SER A 122 4.41 6.10 -23.99
C SER A 122 5.92 6.11 -23.77
N GLU A 123 6.51 7.26 -23.46
CA GLU A 123 7.94 7.37 -23.16
C GLU A 123 8.25 6.86 -21.74
N TYR A 124 7.36 7.16 -20.78
CA TYR A 124 7.49 6.67 -19.40
C TYR A 124 7.41 5.14 -19.32
N LEU A 125 6.43 4.54 -20.01
CA LEU A 125 6.21 3.08 -20.01
C LEU A 125 7.28 2.29 -20.76
N ALA A 126 8.15 2.94 -21.54
CA ALA A 126 9.20 2.29 -22.32
C ALA A 126 10.56 2.19 -21.59
N ARG A 127 10.63 2.68 -20.35
CA ARG A 127 11.81 2.61 -19.47
C ARG A 127 11.71 1.40 -18.54
#